data_AF-A0A161Y6I6-F1
#
_entry.id   AF-A0A161Y6I6-F1
#
_cell.length_a   1.000
_cell.length_b   1.000
_cell.length_c   1.000
_cell.angle_alpha   90.00
_cell.angle_beta   90.00
_cell.angle_gamma   90.00
#
_symmetry.space_group_name_H-M   'P 1'
#
loop_
_entity.id
_entity.type
_entity.pdbx_description
1 polymer ?
#
loop_
_entity_poly.entity_id
_entity_poly.type
_entity_poly.pdbx_seq_one_letter_code
_entity_poly.pdbx_strand_id
1 'polypeptide(L)'
;MDPNSALMNNLMTLLGVTGLIQGLGMKYSTAVRKKLRLDREGIDKKYIGFKINFLIISGMMLLMIQLMVYLNPAFGEKMQILLSAFLLLAITSDMIYKKVRSRKAAKTKYKKYN
;
A
#
# COMPACT_ATOMS: atom_id res chain seq x y z
N MET A 1 -20.79 -18.21 -13.59
CA MET A 1 -20.00 -17.17 -12.89
C MET A 1 -20.71 -15.86 -13.07
N ASP A 2 -21.07 -15.18 -11.98
CA ASP A 2 -21.66 -13.84 -12.07
C ASP A 2 -20.72 -12.89 -12.84
N PRO A 3 -21.20 -12.13 -13.84
CA PRO A 3 -20.35 -11.18 -14.57
C PRO A 3 -19.70 -10.14 -13.65
N ASN A 4 -20.35 -9.85 -12.52
CA ASN A 4 -19.85 -8.95 -11.48
C ASN A 4 -18.63 -9.50 -10.72
N SER A 5 -18.52 -10.83 -10.55
CA SER A 5 -17.39 -11.43 -9.83
C SER A 5 -16.13 -11.50 -10.70
N ALA A 6 -16.28 -11.74 -12.01
CA ALA A 6 -15.19 -11.69 -12.97
C ALA A 6 -14.63 -10.27 -13.12
N LEU A 7 -15.51 -9.26 -13.19
CA LEU A 7 -15.09 -7.86 -13.29
C LEU A 7 -14.33 -7.40 -12.03
N MET A 8 -14.83 -7.74 -10.85
CA MET A 8 -14.18 -7.42 -9.58
C MET A 8 -12.80 -8.11 -9.44
N ASN A 9 -12.69 -9.36 -9.87
CA ASN A 9 -11.42 -10.11 -9.89
C ASN A 9 -10.39 -9.48 -10.82
N ASN A 10 -10.80 -9.07 -12.02
CA ASN A 10 -9.93 -8.40 -12.98
C ASN A 10 -9.47 -7.03 -12.45
N LEU A 11 -10.36 -6.28 -11.80
CA LEU A 11 -10.05 -5.02 -11.12
C LEU A 11 -9.03 -5.23 -9.98
N MET A 12 -9.24 -6.21 -9.11
CA MET A 12 -8.30 -6.52 -8.02
C MET A 12 -6.93 -6.93 -8.55
N THR A 13 -6.88 -7.73 -9.60
CA THR A 13 -5.63 -8.11 -10.28
C THR A 13 -4.93 -6.87 -10.82
N LEU A 14 -5.65 -5.99 -11.52
CA LEU A 14 -5.10 -4.76 -12.08
C LEU A 14 -4.57 -3.81 -10.99
N LEU A 15 -5.31 -3.66 -9.89
CA LEU A 15 -4.87 -2.86 -8.73
C LEU A 15 -3.62 -3.45 -8.07
N GLY A 16 -3.56 -4.77 -7.91
CA GLY A 16 -2.39 -5.47 -7.39
C GLY A 16 -1.16 -5.26 -8.28
N VAL A 17 -1.29 -5.46 -9.59
CA VAL A 17 -0.20 -5.29 -10.56
C VAL A 17 0.26 -3.84 -10.62
N THR A 18 -0.67 -2.89 -10.80
CA THR A 18 -0.33 -1.47 -10.90
C THR A 18 0.30 -0.94 -9.61
N GLY A 19 -0.23 -1.31 -8.43
CA GLY A 19 0.35 -0.95 -7.14
C GLY A 19 1.77 -1.47 -6.98
N LEU A 20 2.01 -2.73 -7.36
CA LEU A 20 3.34 -3.35 -7.28
C LEU A 20 4.33 -2.68 -8.26
N ILE A 21 3.94 -2.44 -9.51
CA ILE A 21 4.77 -1.74 -10.50
C ILE A 21 5.08 -0.31 -10.05
N GLN A 22 4.10 0.44 -9.56
CA GLN A 22 4.29 1.78 -9.04
C GLN A 22 5.24 1.78 -7.84
N GLY A 23 5.06 0.84 -6.90
CA GLY A 23 5.93 0.65 -5.75
C GLY A 23 7.37 0.36 -6.16
N LEU A 24 7.59 -0.60 -7.05
CA LEU A 24 8.92 -0.94 -7.58
C LEU A 24 9.55 0.23 -8.33
N GLY A 25 8.77 0.93 -9.16
CA GLY A 25 9.21 2.13 -9.87
C GLY A 25 9.69 3.21 -8.91
N MET A 26 8.95 3.48 -7.84
CA MET A 26 9.36 4.44 -6.80
C MET A 26 10.57 3.97 -5.97
N LYS A 27 10.79 2.66 -5.84
CA LYS A 27 11.91 2.10 -5.08
C LYS A 27 13.22 2.10 -5.87
N TYR A 28 13.18 1.68 -7.13
CA TYR A 28 14.38 1.39 -7.92
C TYR A 28 14.64 2.39 -9.06
N SER A 29 13.63 3.15 -9.51
CA SER A 29 13.83 4.12 -10.59
C SER A 29 14.05 5.54 -10.06
N THR A 30 15.27 6.04 -10.27
CA THR A 30 15.63 7.43 -9.99
C THR A 30 14.81 8.42 -10.82
N ALA A 31 14.45 8.05 -12.06
CA ALA A 31 13.61 8.88 -12.93
C ALA A 31 12.20 9.06 -12.34
N VAL A 32 11.59 7.99 -11.83
CA VAL A 32 10.28 8.03 -11.18
C VAL A 32 10.35 8.83 -9.88
N ARG A 33 11.39 8.62 -9.05
CA ARG A 33 11.62 9.40 -7.83
C ARG A 33 11.77 10.90 -8.10
N LYS A 34 12.52 11.26 -9.15
CA LYS A 34 12.72 12.65 -9.58
C LYS A 34 11.41 13.26 -10.10
N LYS A 35 10.66 12.53 -10.94
CA LYS A 35 9.37 12.98 -11.50
C LYS A 35 8.31 13.19 -10.42
N LEU A 36 8.24 12.28 -9.45
CA LEU A 36 7.34 12.37 -8.30
C LEU A 36 7.89 13.25 -7.17
N ARG A 37 9.07 13.86 -7.36
CA ARG A 37 9.70 14.77 -6.42
C ARG A 37 9.90 14.16 -5.02
N LEU A 38 10.11 12.85 -4.94
CA LEU A 38 10.18 12.08 -3.69
C LEU A 38 11.45 12.36 -2.85
N ASP A 39 12.48 12.93 -3.48
CA ASP A 39 13.77 13.24 -2.86
C ASP A 39 14.00 14.74 -2.60
N ARG A 40 12.93 15.54 -2.59
CA ARG A 40 13.04 16.98 -2.28
C ARG A 40 13.39 17.26 -0.83
N GLU A 41 14.06 18.39 -0.62
CA GLU A 41 14.26 18.97 0.71
C GLU A 41 12.90 19.21 1.40
N GLY A 42 12.81 18.80 2.68
CA GLY A 42 11.58 18.84 3.46
C GLY A 42 10.72 17.55 3.40
N ILE A 43 11.06 16.58 2.54
CA ILE A 43 10.38 15.29 2.51
C ILE A 43 11.02 14.30 3.48
N ASP A 44 10.18 13.67 4.29
CA ASP A 44 10.58 12.58 5.19
C ASP A 44 10.86 11.31 4.38
N LYS A 45 12.15 11.10 4.05
CA LYS A 45 12.63 9.93 3.28
C LYS A 45 12.25 8.61 3.94
N LYS A 46 12.18 8.56 5.27
CA LYS A 46 11.79 7.34 6.01
C LYS A 46 10.31 7.05 5.83
N TYR A 47 9.46 8.08 5.84
CA TYR A 47 8.03 7.94 5.56
C TYR A 47 7.75 7.51 4.12
N ILE A 48 8.42 8.14 3.14
CA ILE A 48 8.28 7.77 1.74
C ILE A 48 8.75 6.33 1.51
N GLY A 49 9.90 5.94 2.08
CA GLY A 49 10.40 4.57 2.02
C GLY A 49 9.43 3.56 2.64
N PHE A 50 8.83 3.89 3.78
CA PHE A 50 7.78 3.07 4.40
C PHE A 50 6.57 2.92 3.47
N LYS A 51 6.06 4.00 2.88
CA LYS A 51 4.93 3.96 1.95
C LYS A 51 5.21 3.15 0.69
N ILE A 52 6.39 3.30 0.11
CA ILE A 52 6.78 2.55 -1.08
C ILE A 52 6.85 1.06 -0.76
N ASN A 53 7.51 0.67 0.33
CA ASN A 53 7.59 -0.73 0.74
C ASN A 53 6.20 -1.29 1.09
N PHE A 54 5.37 -0.51 1.76
CA PHE A 54 4.00 -0.87 2.08
C PHE A 54 3.17 -1.13 0.81
N LEU A 55 3.28 -0.27 -0.22
CA LEU A 55 2.60 -0.43 -1.50
C LEU A 55 3.06 -1.70 -2.25
N ILE A 56 4.35 -2.02 -2.21
CA ILE A 56 4.88 -3.25 -2.82
C ILE A 56 4.33 -4.48 -2.10
N ILE A 57 4.38 -4.50 -0.77
CA ILE A 57 3.91 -5.62 0.05
C ILE A 57 2.41 -5.82 -0.12
N SER A 58 1.62 -4.74 -0.14
CA SER A 58 0.18 -4.83 -0.32
C SER A 58 -0.22 -5.29 -1.71
N GLY A 59 0.44 -4.79 -2.76
CA GLY A 59 0.25 -5.28 -4.12
C GLY A 59 0.60 -6.77 -4.24
N MET A 60 1.70 -7.22 -3.63
CA MET A 60 2.12 -8.62 -3.65
C MET A 60 1.13 -9.54 -2.91
N MET A 61 0.66 -9.11 -1.73
CA MET A 61 -0.39 -9.83 -0.98
C MET A 61 -1.67 -9.98 -1.80
N LEU A 62 -2.12 -8.90 -2.45
CA LEU A 62 -3.30 -8.91 -3.32
C LEU A 62 -3.17 -9.93 -4.45
N LEU A 63 -2.03 -9.94 -5.14
CA LEU A 63 -1.77 -10.88 -6.23
C LEU A 63 -1.66 -12.33 -5.75
N MET A 64 -1.08 -12.56 -4.57
CA MET A 64 -1.01 -13.89 -3.96
C MET A 64 -2.40 -14.43 -3.61
N ILE A 65 -3.26 -13.59 -3.04
CA ILE A 65 -4.66 -13.96 -2.77
C ILE A 65 -5.38 -14.30 -4.07
N GLN A 66 -5.20 -13.48 -5.11
CA GLN A 66 -5.81 -13.71 -6.41
C GLN A 66 -5.34 -15.02 -7.06
N LEU A 67 -4.03 -15.33 -6.94
CA LEU A 67 -3.45 -16.57 -7.43
C LEU A 67 -4.01 -17.79 -6.69
N MET A 68 -4.17 -17.71 -5.36
CA MET A 68 -4.78 -18.79 -4.57
C MET A 68 -6.23 -19.03 -4.97
N VAL A 69 -7.02 -17.97 -5.20
CA VAL A 69 -8.41 -18.09 -5.66
C VAL A 69 -8.48 -18.67 -7.09
N TYR A 70 -7.53 -18.31 -7.96
CA TYR A 70 -7.45 -18.87 -9.31
C TYR A 70 -7.14 -20.38 -9.29
N LEU A 71 -6.18 -20.81 -8.46
CA LEU A 71 -5.79 -22.22 -8.33
C LEU A 71 -6.83 -23.07 -7.60
N ASN A 72 -7.56 -22.48 -6.64
CA ASN A 72 -8.60 -23.17 -5.90
C ASN A 72 -9.82 -22.25 -5.65
N PRO A 73 -10.86 -22.33 -6.51
CA PRO A 73 -12.04 -21.47 -6.43
C PRO A 73 -12.84 -21.61 -5.12
N ALA A 74 -12.72 -22.74 -4.41
CA ALA A 74 -13.41 -22.97 -3.15
C ALA A 74 -12.94 -22.02 -2.02
N PHE A 75 -11.80 -21.34 -2.20
CA PHE A 75 -11.33 -20.31 -1.28
C PHE A 75 -11.95 -18.94 -1.52
N GLY A 76 -12.70 -18.72 -2.60
CA GLY A 76 -13.20 -17.39 -3.00
C GLY A 76 -13.93 -16.63 -1.89
N GLU A 77 -14.90 -17.26 -1.22
CA GLU A 77 -15.67 -16.62 -0.14
C GLU A 77 -14.83 -16.34 1.12
N LYS A 78 -13.98 -17.30 1.51
CA LYS A 78 -13.09 -17.15 2.68
C LYS A 78 -12.05 -16.04 2.46
N MET A 79 -11.63 -15.86 1.21
CA MET A 79 -10.66 -14.83 0.82
C MET A 79 -11.26 -13.42 0.79
N GLN A 80 -12.57 -13.24 0.60
CA GLN A 80 -13.20 -11.92 0.71
C GLN A 80 -13.12 -11.35 2.13
N ILE A 81 -13.30 -12.18 3.15
CA ILE A 81 -13.14 -11.79 4.55
C ILE A 81 -11.69 -11.42 4.84
N LEU A 82 -10.74 -12.24 4.36
CA LEU A 82 -9.31 -11.99 4.52
C LEU A 82 -8.89 -10.68 3.83
N LEU A 83 -9.39 -10.43 2.62
CA LEU A 83 -9.11 -9.22 1.85
C LEU A 83 -9.67 -7.97 2.55
N SER A 84 -10.89 -8.06 3.10
CA SER A 84 -11.50 -6.99 3.90
C SER A 84 -10.69 -6.69 5.17
N ALA A 85 -10.27 -7.74 5.90
CA ALA A 85 -9.42 -7.60 7.07
C ALA A 85 -8.05 -7.01 6.72
N PHE A 86 -7.47 -7.44 5.60
CA PHE A 86 -6.21 -6.91 5.09
C PHE A 86 -6.31 -5.42 4.73
N LEU A 87 -7.38 -5.01 4.03
CA LEU A 87 -7.63 -3.61 3.70
C LEU A 87 -7.83 -2.75 4.96
N LEU A 88 -8.57 -3.25 5.95
CA LEU A 88 -8.73 -2.60 7.24
C LEU A 88 -7.38 -2.42 7.96
N LEU A 89 -6.55 -3.46 8.01
CA LEU A 89 -5.21 -3.39 8.57
C LEU A 89 -4.32 -2.41 7.81
N ALA A 90 -4.42 -2.40 6.49
CA ALA A 90 -3.67 -1.51 5.62
C ALA A 90 -4.01 -0.03 5.92
N ILE A 91 -5.30 0.31 5.99
CA ILE A 91 -5.79 1.65 6.33
C ILE A 91 -5.38 2.02 7.77
N THR A 92 -5.55 1.09 8.71
CA THR A 92 -5.22 1.30 10.13
C THR A 92 -3.72 1.57 10.32
N SER A 93 -2.86 0.85 9.60
CA SER A 93 -1.41 1.06 9.63
C SER A 93 -1.03 2.45 9.12
N ASP A 94 -1.62 2.92 8.01
CA ASP A 94 -1.36 4.28 7.51
C ASP A 94 -1.86 5.35 8.50
N MET A 95 -3.05 5.15 9.10
CA MET A 95 -3.58 6.05 10.14
C MET A 95 -2.69 6.13 11.37
N ILE A 96 -2.23 4.99 11.91
CA ILE A 96 -1.34 4.93 13.06
C ILE A 96 -0.03 5.64 12.73
N TYR A 97 0.57 5.36 11.58
CA TYR A 97 1.81 6.00 11.17
C TYR A 97 1.66 7.53 11.05
N LYS A 98 0.58 8.00 10.42
CA LYS A 98 0.25 9.43 10.31
C LYS A 98 0.10 10.07 11.70
N LYS A 99 -0.61 9.42 12.62
CA LYS A 99 -0.79 9.89 14.01
C LYS A 99 0.52 9.98 14.77
N VAL A 100 1.39 8.97 14.64
CA VAL A 100 2.73 8.96 15.27
C VAL A 100 3.61 10.08 14.71
N ARG A 101 3.58 10.32 13.40
CA ARG A 101 4.33 11.40 12.74
C ARG A 101 3.88 12.78 13.23
N SER A 102 2.57 13.04 13.28
CA SER A 102 2.03 14.31 13.76
C SER A 102 2.38 14.58 15.23
N ARG A 103 2.37 13.54 16.08
CA ARG A 103 2.80 13.64 17.49
C ARG A 103 4.28 13.97 17.63
N LYS A 104 5.14 13.37 16.80
CA LYS A 104 6.58 13.70 16.77
C LYS A 104 6.81 15.16 16.36
N ALA A 105 6.14 15.61 15.30
CA ALA A 105 6.23 17.00 14.84
C ALA A 105 5.79 18.01 15.92
N ALA A 106 4.70 17.72 16.65
CA ALA A 106 4.23 18.56 17.75
C ALA A 106 5.23 18.64 18.92
N LYS A 107 5.83 17.49 19.31
CA LYS A 107 6.87 17.46 20.36
C LYS A 107 8.13 18.23 19.98
N THR A 108 8.60 18.10 18.73
CA THR A 108 9.75 18.85 18.23
C THR A 108 9.49 20.35 18.21
N LYS A 109 8.26 20.77 17.89
CA LYS A 109 7.87 22.19 17.92
C LYS A 109 7.90 22.71 19.37
N TYR A 110 7.32 21.99 20.33
CA TYR A 110 7.31 22.40 21.74
C TYR A 110 8.71 22.55 22.36
N LYS A 111 9.66 21.68 21.98
CA LYS A 111 11.07 21.72 22.41
C LYS A 111 11.91 22.84 21.78
N LYS A 112 11.37 23.57 20.80
CA LYS A 112 12.08 24.67 20.11
C LYS A 112 11.66 26.04 20.65
N TYR A 113 10.53 26.11 21.36
CA TYR A 113 9.96 27.34 21.93
C TYR A 113 10.04 27.39 23.47
N ASN A 114 10.60 26.35 24.08
CA ASN A 114 10.99 26.26 25.49
C ASN A 114 12.42 25.72 25.55
#